data_AF-A0A822HD35-F1
#
_entry.id   AF-A0A822HD35-F1
#
_cell.length_a   1.000
_cell.length_b   1.000
_cell.length_c   1.000
_cell.angle_alpha   90.00
_cell.angle_beta   90.00
_cell.angle_gamma   90.00
#
_symmetry.space_group_name_H-M   'P 1'
#
loop_
_entity.id
_entity.type
_entity.pdbx_description
1 polymer ?
#
loop_
_entity_poly.entity_id
_entity_poly.type
_entity_poly.pdbx_seq_one_letter_code
_entity_poly.pdbx_strand_id
1 'polypeptide(L)'
;INVEARLKQISNGNYSNAIDLIDESLPNFETPIKRLELLKTKLDLQRKYLRTLKKKKNLTLEEKSQFELLQIGYFATLCEITHLENLVDAFNEKNKFMEELVDDLPLDTEKWYRFQLEKINSRLPRREQGIRDERMSDFIPDPWQVE
;
A
#
# COMPACT_ATOMS: atom_id res chain seq x y z
N ILE A 1 9.97 -28.43 -9.70
CA ILE A 1 11.03 -27.38 -9.75
C ILE A 1 11.35 -26.99 -8.29
N ASN A 2 12.62 -27.04 -7.87
CA ASN A 2 12.98 -26.63 -6.50
C ASN A 2 13.21 -25.11 -6.46
N VAL A 3 12.13 -24.35 -6.22
CA VAL A 3 12.13 -22.88 -6.21
C VAL A 3 13.02 -22.35 -5.09
N GLU A 4 13.04 -22.99 -3.92
CA GLU A 4 13.88 -22.61 -2.77
C GLU A 4 15.38 -22.67 -3.10
N ALA A 5 15.81 -23.73 -3.80
CA ALA A 5 17.20 -23.86 -4.23
C ALA A 5 17.60 -22.77 -5.23
N ARG A 6 16.69 -22.38 -6.14
CA ARG A 6 16.93 -21.29 -7.10
C ARG A 6 16.91 -19.92 -6.43
N LEU A 7 16.03 -19.69 -5.45
CA LEU A 7 16.01 -18.45 -4.66
C LEU A 7 17.33 -18.23 -3.90
N LYS A 8 17.95 -19.30 -3.38
CA LYS A 8 19.27 -19.23 -2.72
C LYS A 8 20.42 -18.88 -3.67
N GLN A 9 20.24 -19.05 -4.99
CA GLN A 9 21.26 -18.72 -6.00
C GLN A 9 21.19 -17.26 -6.46
N ILE A 10 20.10 -16.55 -6.15
CA ILE A 10 19.96 -15.14 -6.49
C ILE A 10 20.80 -14.31 -5.51
N SER A 11 21.56 -13.35 -6.04
CA SER A 11 22.40 -12.47 -5.22
C SER A 11 21.56 -11.68 -4.21
N ASN A 12 22.08 -11.55 -2.98
CA ASN A 12 21.45 -10.73 -1.94
C ASN A 12 21.22 -9.30 -2.47
N GLY A 13 19.97 -8.87 -2.49
CA GLY A 13 19.55 -7.54 -2.95
C GLY A 13 19.00 -7.48 -4.38
N ASN A 14 19.06 -8.56 -5.16
CA ASN A 14 18.39 -8.62 -6.45
C ASN A 14 16.92 -9.09 -6.30
N TYR A 15 16.11 -8.19 -5.75
CA TYR A 15 14.71 -8.50 -5.42
C TYR A 15 13.83 -8.71 -6.65
N SER A 16 14.07 -7.99 -7.76
CA SER A 16 13.30 -8.14 -9.00
C SER A 16 13.35 -9.57 -9.49
N ASN A 17 14.56 -10.09 -9.70
CA ASN A 17 14.75 -11.44 -10.22
C ASN A 17 14.18 -12.52 -9.29
N ALA A 18 14.18 -12.28 -7.97
CA ALA A 18 13.60 -13.20 -7.00
C ALA A 18 12.06 -13.21 -7.07
N ILE A 19 11.44 -12.05 -7.27
CA ILE A 19 9.99 -11.92 -7.44
C ILE A 19 9.56 -12.56 -8.77
N ASP A 20 10.27 -12.27 -9.86
CA ASP A 20 9.98 -12.82 -11.19
C ASP A 20 10.06 -14.35 -11.20
N LEU A 21 11.08 -14.92 -10.54
CA LEU A 21 11.21 -16.36 -10.37
C LEU A 21 10.02 -16.98 -9.63
N ILE A 22 9.49 -16.29 -8.61
CA ILE A 22 8.31 -16.77 -7.88
C ILE A 22 7.08 -16.70 -8.80
N ASP A 23 6.90 -15.60 -9.53
CA ASP A 23 5.76 -15.42 -10.43
C ASP A 23 5.70 -16.45 -11.55
N GLU A 24 6.84 -16.77 -12.16
CA GLU A 24 6.96 -17.88 -13.12
C GLU A 24 6.66 -19.25 -12.50
N SER A 25 6.92 -19.38 -11.19
CA SER A 25 6.75 -20.65 -10.48
C SER A 25 5.33 -20.89 -9.96
N LEU A 26 4.58 -19.83 -9.65
CA LEU A 26 3.23 -19.89 -9.04
C LEU A 26 2.25 -20.81 -9.79
N PRO A 27 2.19 -20.82 -11.14
CA PRO A 27 1.30 -21.73 -11.87
C PRO A 27 1.59 -23.22 -11.64
N ASN A 28 2.81 -23.58 -11.23
CA ASN A 28 3.23 -24.97 -11.03
C ASN A 28 2.81 -25.56 -9.66
N PHE A 29 2.21 -24.75 -8.78
CA PHE A 29 1.79 -25.19 -7.45
C PHE A 29 0.27 -25.30 -7.36
N GLU A 30 -0.24 -26.50 -7.62
CA GLU A 30 -1.68 -26.82 -7.55
C GLU A 30 -2.22 -26.89 -6.12
N THR A 31 -1.38 -27.22 -5.14
CA THR A 31 -1.80 -27.33 -3.73
C THR A 31 -1.85 -25.96 -3.06
N PRO A 32 -2.98 -25.57 -2.42
CA PRO A 32 -3.15 -24.27 -1.77
C PRO A 32 -2.07 -23.93 -0.74
N ILE A 33 -1.59 -24.92 0.01
CA ILE A 33 -0.60 -24.75 1.08
C ILE A 33 0.75 -24.30 0.53
N LYS A 34 1.29 -24.98 -0.48
CA LYS A 34 2.58 -24.62 -1.09
C LYS A 34 2.51 -23.29 -1.84
N ARG A 35 1.36 -23.02 -2.47
CA ARG A 35 1.08 -21.72 -3.10
C ARG A 35 1.10 -20.60 -2.06
N LEU A 36 0.48 -20.81 -0.89
CA LEU A 36 0.48 -19.86 0.20
C LEU A 36 1.90 -19.56 0.73
N GLU A 37 2.72 -20.58 0.94
CA GLU A 37 4.12 -20.41 1.39
C GLU A 37 4.96 -19.57 0.41
N LEU A 38 4.78 -19.81 -0.90
CA LEU A 38 5.45 -19.04 -1.94
C LEU A 38 4.95 -17.59 -2.00
N LEU A 39 3.64 -17.38 -1.87
CA LEU A 39 3.06 -16.03 -1.84
C LEU A 39 3.55 -15.25 -0.62
N LYS A 40 3.67 -15.88 0.55
CA LYS A 40 4.27 -15.25 1.75
C LYS A 40 5.72 -14.85 1.50
N THR A 41 6.49 -15.72 0.87
CA THR A 41 7.88 -15.43 0.48
C THR A 41 7.96 -14.27 -0.51
N LYS A 42 7.06 -14.23 -1.50
CA LYS A 42 6.95 -13.13 -2.46
C LYS A 42 6.62 -11.81 -1.75
N LEU A 43 5.66 -11.83 -0.84
CA LEU A 43 5.23 -10.65 -0.07
C LEU A 43 6.41 -10.07 0.74
N ASP A 44 7.20 -10.92 1.38
CA ASP A 44 8.39 -10.50 2.13
C ASP A 44 9.47 -9.87 1.23
N LEU A 45 9.69 -10.42 0.04
CA LEU A 45 10.64 -9.87 -0.94
C LEU A 45 10.17 -8.52 -1.48
N GLN A 46 8.88 -8.40 -1.81
CA GLN A 46 8.27 -7.14 -2.25
C GLN A 46 8.39 -6.07 -1.16
N ARG A 47 8.13 -6.42 0.10
CA ARG A 47 8.28 -5.52 1.26
C ARG A 47 9.72 -5.03 1.40
N LYS A 48 10.70 -5.93 1.37
CA LYS A 48 12.14 -5.58 1.43
C LYS A 48 12.55 -4.68 0.27
N TYR A 49 12.03 -4.94 -0.93
CA TYR A 49 12.36 -4.14 -2.10
C TYR A 49 11.76 -2.74 -2.03
N LEU A 50 10.49 -2.61 -1.65
CA LEU A 50 9.82 -1.32 -1.42
C LEU A 50 10.59 -0.47 -0.41
N ARG A 51 11.00 -1.05 0.72
CA ARG A 51 11.81 -0.35 1.72
C ARG A 51 13.17 0.10 1.16
N THR A 52 13.81 -0.74 0.36
CA THR A 52 15.11 -0.42 -0.25
C THR A 52 15.01 0.75 -1.22
N LEU A 53 13.96 0.77 -2.06
CA LEU A 53 13.69 1.91 -2.93
C LEU A 53 13.35 3.16 -2.12
N LYS A 54 12.53 3.03 -1.08
CA LYS A 54 12.07 4.17 -0.26
C LYS A 54 13.19 4.88 0.51
N LYS A 55 14.22 4.13 0.91
CA LYS A 55 15.43 4.68 1.55
C LYS A 55 16.31 5.51 0.61
N LYS A 56 16.14 5.39 -0.70
CA LYS A 56 16.89 6.22 -1.66
C LYS A 56 16.41 7.66 -1.57
N LYS A 57 17.36 8.59 -1.38
CA LYS A 57 17.07 10.03 -1.30
C LYS A 57 16.34 10.56 -2.53
N ASN A 58 16.76 10.08 -3.70
CA ASN A 58 16.14 10.39 -4.99
C ASN A 58 15.98 9.08 -5.77
N LEU A 59 14.78 8.84 -6.28
CA LEU A 59 14.50 7.75 -7.21
C LEU A 59 14.62 8.25 -8.65
N THR A 60 15.20 7.43 -9.53
CA THR A 60 15.14 7.66 -10.98
C THR A 60 13.71 7.51 -11.49
N LEU A 61 13.42 7.95 -12.73
CA LEU A 61 12.09 7.78 -13.33
C LEU A 61 11.69 6.30 -13.40
N GLU A 62 12.63 5.44 -13.82
CA GLU A 62 12.44 3.98 -13.88
C GLU A 62 12.14 3.40 -12.50
N GLU A 63 12.90 3.82 -11.47
CA GLU A 63 12.68 3.36 -10.10
C GLU A 63 11.35 3.84 -9.52
N LYS A 64 10.84 5.01 -9.91
CA LYS A 64 9.50 5.48 -9.52
C LYS A 64 8.42 4.61 -10.14
N SER A 65 8.52 4.32 -11.44
CA SER A 65 7.58 3.40 -12.10
C SER A 65 7.65 2.00 -11.50
N GLN A 66 8.85 1.50 -11.21
CA GLN A 66 9.03 0.22 -10.51
C GLN A 66 8.42 0.25 -9.11
N PHE A 67 8.58 1.34 -8.36
CA PHE A 67 8.00 1.49 -7.04
C PHE A 67 6.47 1.41 -7.08
N GLU A 68 5.82 2.12 -8.01
CA GLU A 68 4.36 2.07 -8.18
C GLU A 68 3.87 0.67 -8.57
N LEU A 69 4.51 0.04 -9.55
CA LEU A 69 4.20 -1.33 -9.97
C LEU A 69 4.37 -2.33 -8.83
N LEU A 70 5.43 -2.17 -8.04
CA LEU A 70 5.71 -3.03 -6.90
C LEU A 70 4.69 -2.86 -5.76
N GLN A 71 4.15 -1.64 -5.55
CA GLN A 71 3.04 -1.42 -4.62
C GLN A 71 1.75 -2.11 -5.08
N ILE A 72 1.45 -2.06 -6.39
CA ILE A 72 0.30 -2.76 -6.97
C ILE A 72 0.49 -4.28 -6.81
N GLY A 73 1.66 -4.80 -7.15
CA GLY A 73 2.00 -6.22 -7.03
C GLY A 73 1.97 -6.72 -5.59
N TYR A 74 2.42 -5.90 -4.63
CA TYR A 74 2.32 -6.19 -3.21
C TYR A 74 0.87 -6.35 -2.77
N PHE A 75 0.00 -5.41 -3.17
CA PHE A 75 -1.41 -5.47 -2.81
C PHE A 75 -2.12 -6.66 -3.46
N ALA A 76 -1.81 -6.98 -4.72
CA ALA A 76 -2.35 -8.17 -5.38
C ALA A 76 -1.95 -9.46 -4.64
N THR A 77 -0.69 -9.56 -4.23
CA THR A 77 -0.17 -10.72 -3.48
C THR A 77 -0.84 -10.84 -2.11
N LEU A 78 -1.05 -9.72 -1.41
CA LEU A 78 -1.76 -9.69 -0.14
C LEU A 78 -3.21 -10.16 -0.29
N CYS A 79 -3.93 -9.66 -1.29
CA CYS A 79 -5.30 -10.10 -1.58
C CYS A 79 -5.37 -11.62 -1.83
N GLU A 80 -4.43 -12.16 -2.60
CA GLU A 80 -4.37 -13.60 -2.88
C GLU A 80 -4.10 -14.43 -1.61
N ILE A 81 -3.18 -13.99 -0.75
CA ILE A 81 -2.92 -14.62 0.55
C ILE A 81 -4.19 -14.60 1.41
N THR A 82 -4.84 -13.45 1.54
CA THR A 82 -6.05 -13.33 2.37
C THR A 82 -7.21 -14.16 1.83
N HIS A 83 -7.32 -14.32 0.51
CA HIS A 83 -8.29 -15.22 -0.10
C HIS A 83 -8.00 -16.69 0.25
N LEU A 84 -6.73 -17.11 0.16
CA LEU A 84 -6.31 -18.48 0.49
C LEU A 84 -6.43 -18.79 1.99
N GLU A 85 -6.19 -17.80 2.85
CA GLU A 85 -6.31 -17.94 4.32
C GLU A 85 -7.74 -17.69 4.84
N ASN A 86 -8.67 -17.31 3.96
CA ASN A 86 -10.04 -16.93 4.31
C ASN A 86 -10.10 -15.83 5.39
N LEU A 87 -9.19 -14.86 5.32
CA LEU A 87 -9.08 -13.74 6.24
C LEU A 87 -9.71 -12.49 5.62
N VAL A 88 -10.50 -11.76 6.43
CA VAL A 88 -11.22 -10.54 5.98
C VAL A 88 -10.35 -9.28 6.07
N ASP A 89 -9.16 -9.35 6.67
CA ASP A 89 -8.44 -8.17 7.18
C ASP A 89 -7.33 -7.60 6.28
N ALA A 90 -7.33 -7.94 4.98
CA ALA A 90 -6.32 -7.50 4.00
C ALA A 90 -6.14 -5.97 3.96
N PHE A 91 -7.23 -5.23 4.16
CA PHE A 91 -7.23 -3.76 4.14
C PHE A 91 -6.50 -3.16 5.35
N ASN A 92 -6.61 -3.76 6.54
CA ASN A 92 -5.89 -3.27 7.71
C ASN A 92 -4.39 -3.55 7.59
N GLU A 93 -4.00 -4.73 7.11
CA GLU A 93 -2.59 -5.05 6.85
C GLU A 93 -1.96 -4.14 5.78
N LYS A 94 -2.72 -3.81 4.74
CA LYS A 94 -2.31 -2.78 3.76
C LYS A 94 -2.07 -1.42 4.44
N ASN A 95 -3.01 -0.97 5.27
CA ASN A 95 -2.90 0.34 5.93
C ASN A 95 -1.67 0.39 6.86
N LYS A 96 -1.48 -0.62 7.70
CA LYS A 96 -0.30 -0.75 8.57
C LYS A 96 1.00 -0.69 7.76
N PHE A 97 1.07 -1.42 6.65
CA PHE A 97 2.26 -1.42 5.81
C PHE A 97 2.52 -0.07 5.14
N MET A 98 1.47 0.61 4.67
CA MET A 98 1.60 1.95 4.10
C MET A 98 2.09 2.96 5.13
N GLU A 99 1.66 2.83 6.39
CA GLU A 99 2.16 3.62 7.52
C GLU A 99 3.65 3.34 7.79
N GLU A 100 4.06 2.07 7.86
CA GLU A 100 5.48 1.72 8.02
C GLU A 100 6.36 2.25 6.89
N LEU A 101 5.89 2.21 5.64
CA LEU A 101 6.62 2.77 4.50
C LEU A 101 6.76 4.30 4.56
N VAL A 102 5.89 4.96 5.32
CA VAL A 102 6.00 6.39 5.59
C VAL A 102 7.06 6.68 6.64
N ASP A 103 7.14 5.86 7.70
CA ASP A 103 8.19 5.99 8.71
C ASP A 103 9.61 5.77 8.13
N ASP A 104 9.72 4.96 7.08
CA ASP A 104 10.98 4.69 6.37
C ASP A 104 11.43 5.82 5.40
N LEU A 105 10.65 6.90 5.23
CA LEU A 105 11.00 8.05 4.37
C LEU A 105 11.96 9.02 5.08
N PRO A 106 12.98 9.56 4.38
CA PRO A 106 13.80 10.67 4.89
C PRO A 106 13.07 12.03 4.88
N LEU A 107 11.73 12.07 4.93
CA LEU A 107 10.93 13.29 4.78
C LEU A 107 10.19 13.65 6.07
N ASP A 108 10.47 14.87 6.52
CA ASP A 108 9.89 15.64 7.61
C ASP A 108 8.48 15.17 8.01
N THR A 109 8.41 14.37 9.08
CA THR A 109 7.18 13.80 9.66
C THR A 109 6.09 14.86 9.83
N GLU A 110 6.47 16.13 10.03
CA GLU A 110 5.56 17.26 10.13
C GLU A 110 4.72 17.48 8.87
N LYS A 111 5.28 17.32 7.67
CA LYS A 111 4.55 17.50 6.40
C LYS A 111 3.56 16.37 6.14
N TRP A 112 3.90 15.15 6.52
CA TRP A 112 2.97 14.02 6.43
C TRP A 112 1.80 14.16 7.40
N TYR A 113 2.08 14.53 8.65
CA TYR A 113 1.05 14.80 9.64
C TYR A 113 0.10 15.93 9.19
N ARG A 114 0.63 17.01 8.61
CA ARG A 114 -0.18 18.09 8.03
C ARG A 114 -1.08 17.60 6.89
N PHE A 115 -0.57 16.77 5.99
CA PHE A 115 -1.37 16.18 4.92
C PHE A 115 -2.49 15.26 5.44
N GLN A 116 -2.23 14.45 6.47
CA GLN A 116 -3.27 13.62 7.09
C GLN A 116 -4.33 14.47 7.79
N LEU A 117 -3.92 15.52 8.50
CA LEU A 117 -4.84 16.48 9.11
C LEU A 117 -5.69 17.19 8.06
N GLU A 118 -5.12 17.64 6.95
CA GLU A 118 -5.87 18.24 5.83
C GLU A 118 -6.88 17.25 5.23
N LYS A 119 -6.51 15.99 5.08
CA LYS A 119 -7.40 14.95 4.55
C LYS A 119 -8.54 14.63 5.52
N ILE A 120 -8.28 14.54 6.82
CA ILE A 120 -9.30 14.37 7.86
C ILE A 120 -10.23 15.59 7.87
N ASN A 121 -9.66 16.78 7.86
CA ASN A 121 -10.42 18.03 7.84
C ASN A 121 -11.30 18.13 6.58
N SER A 122 -10.79 17.76 5.41
CA SER A 122 -11.57 17.77 4.15
C SER A 122 -12.80 16.84 4.15
N ARG A 123 -12.86 15.89 5.08
CA ARG A 123 -13.97 14.95 5.27
C ARG A 123 -14.96 15.40 6.34
N LEU A 124 -14.62 16.40 7.15
CA LEU A 124 -15.58 17.05 8.03
C LEU A 124 -16.57 17.84 7.16
N PRO A 125 -17.88 17.84 7.49
CA PRO A 125 -18.83 18.70 6.81
C PRO A 125 -18.31 20.14 6.84
N ARG A 126 -18.24 20.82 5.68
CA ARG A 126 -17.68 22.19 5.55
C ARG A 126 -18.21 23.20 6.57
N ARG A 127 -19.40 22.96 7.14
CA ARG A 127 -19.99 23.72 8.25
C ARG A 127 -19.13 23.73 9.52
N GLU A 128 -18.45 22.64 9.84
CA GLU A 128 -17.61 22.51 11.03
C GLU A 128 -16.21 23.14 10.86
N GLN A 129 -15.84 23.49 9.62
CA GLN A 129 -14.55 24.09 9.31
C GLN A 129 -14.56 25.63 9.36
N GLY A 130 -15.71 26.25 9.64
CA GLY A 130 -15.85 27.71 9.69
C GLY A 130 -15.67 28.41 8.32
N ILE A 131 -15.66 27.65 7.22
CA ILE A 131 -15.50 28.18 5.85
C ILE A 131 -16.89 28.32 5.23
N ARG A 132 -17.26 29.55 4.87
CA ARG A 132 -18.53 29.86 4.20
C ARG A 132 -18.52 29.23 2.78
N ASP A 133 -19.47 28.35 2.48
CA ASP A 133 -19.58 27.73 1.15
C ASP A 133 -20.45 28.60 0.24
N GLU A 134 -19.84 29.25 -0.75
CA GLU A 134 -20.51 30.14 -1.71
C GLU A 134 -21.53 29.42 -2.63
N ARG A 135 -21.52 28.08 -2.67
CA ARG A 135 -22.45 27.28 -3.48
C ARG A 135 -23.77 26.99 -2.76
N MET A 136 -23.85 27.31 -1.47
CA MET A 136 -25.08 27.27 -0.69
C MET A 136 -25.54 28.72 -0.53
N SER A 137 -26.58 29.14 -1.27
CA SER A 137 -27.24 30.42 -0.96
C SER A 137 -27.73 30.33 0.49
N ASP A 138 -27.37 31.32 1.31
CA ASP A 138 -27.72 31.40 2.73
C ASP A 138 -29.15 30.88 2.93
N PHE A 139 -29.30 29.74 3.60
CA PHE A 139 -30.60 29.18 3.93
C PHE A 139 -31.30 30.18 4.85
N ILE A 140 -32.25 30.93 4.31
CA ILE A 140 -33.17 31.75 5.09
C ILE A 140 -34.24 30.77 5.60
N PRO A 141 -34.32 30.50 6.92
CA PRO A 141 -35.39 29.65 7.44
C PRO A 141 -36.74 30.32 7.17
N ASP A 142 -37.71 29.51 6.75
CA ASP A 142 -39.07 29.95 6.45
C ASP A 142 -39.69 30.60 7.70
N PRO A 143 -40.37 31.76 7.61
CA PRO A 143 -40.91 32.49 8.76
C PRO A 143 -41.95 31.72 9.59
N TRP A 144 -42.41 30.56 9.14
CA TRP A 144 -43.32 29.68 9.87
C TRP A 144 -42.63 28.77 10.90
N GLN A 145 -41.28 28.74 10.93
CA GLN A 145 -40.50 27.93 11.85
C GLN A 145 -39.87 28.71 13.02
N VAL A 146 -40.21 29.99 13.16
CA VAL A 146 -39.93 30.80 14.34
C VAL A 146 -41.26 31.43 14.73
N GLU A 147 -41.79 31.02 15.87
CA GLU A 147 -43.12 31.33 16.44
C GLU A 147 -43.78 32.67 16.03
#